data_AF-A0A976EK20-F1
#
_entry.id   AF-A0A976EK20-F1
#
_cell.length_a   1.000
_cell.length_b   1.000
_cell.length_c   1.000
_cell.angle_alpha   90.00
_cell.angle_beta   90.00
_cell.angle_gamma   90.00
#
_symmetry.space_group_name_H-M   'P 1'
#
loop_
_entity.id
_entity.type
_entity.pdbx_description
1 polymer ?
#
loop_
_entity_poly.entity_id
_entity_poly.type
_entity_poly.pdbx_seq_one_letter_code
_entity_poly.pdbx_strand_id
1 'polypeptide(L)'
;MLQRVARSTIVDAPLERVWAVLREFNSHDQWHDVVDTSRIERNERGDQVGCIRAFSLKDGNRIREQLLALDDRTFKSTYCILDATVPLQRYVATITLKRVTDSNRTFWHWESTFATPPGMERELCDMVATQVYEAGFENLRKHLRRGNDLRQGTAESPAMPTAMAVASRRVVLKSYGAPSVLRAENDEVAAPKAGEVRVRQRAIGVNFFDIYLRRGWMPDLLPLPGVLGMEAAGTVLDVGAGVHAVMPGDRVAYIGPTPGAYCSVRSVPADQVLRLPAAVEDDVAAALLLKGITADYLLRDLGRVTRGTRLLVHAAAGGLGLLVCSWAKSLGAEVIGTVSSPEKARVAREYGCDKVIVTTNYQFASEVQNMCGGADVLIDGLGDAARDENFAALARRGHWISVGQATGALKPVATSDLVAKSLTFSRPVVFDYIATRAELVTRAERLWTALSDGTVRKPPIERYALESAELAHERLEQRLTTGALVLTA
;
A
#
# COMPACT_ATOMS: atom_id res chain seq x y z
N MET A 1 16.04 6.03 -17.18
CA MET A 1 16.50 4.62 -17.27
C MET A 1 17.40 4.35 -16.08
N LEU A 2 17.36 3.15 -15.48
CA LEU A 2 18.29 2.83 -14.39
C LEU A 2 19.69 2.63 -14.97
N GLN A 3 20.68 3.27 -14.36
CA GLN A 3 22.09 3.06 -14.60
C GLN A 3 22.55 1.82 -13.82
N ARG A 4 23.56 1.13 -14.35
CA ARG A 4 24.22 0.01 -13.67
C ARG A 4 25.72 0.24 -13.66
N VAL A 5 26.33 0.18 -12.49
CA VAL A 5 27.77 0.29 -12.31
C VAL A 5 28.26 -0.96 -11.60
N ALA A 6 29.34 -1.57 -12.11
CA ALA A 6 30.00 -2.69 -11.45
C ALA A 6 31.51 -2.56 -11.55
N ARG A 7 32.21 -2.91 -10.47
CA ARG A 7 33.66 -3.05 -10.41
C ARG A 7 34.04 -4.31 -9.65
N SER A 8 35.22 -4.82 -9.93
CA SER A 8 35.73 -6.00 -9.23
C SER A 8 37.23 -5.93 -9.08
N THR A 9 37.74 -6.60 -8.06
CA THR A 9 39.16 -6.63 -7.80
C THR A 9 39.59 -7.86 -7.02
N ILE A 10 40.90 -8.10 -6.98
CA ILE A 10 41.50 -9.08 -6.07
C ILE A 10 42.11 -8.32 -4.88
N VAL A 11 41.84 -8.84 -3.69
CA VAL A 11 42.38 -8.38 -2.41
C VAL A 11 43.34 -9.44 -1.90
N ASP A 12 44.57 -9.03 -1.57
CA ASP A 12 45.63 -9.91 -1.06
C ASP A 12 45.44 -10.22 0.45
N ALA A 13 44.28 -10.78 0.79
CA ALA A 13 43.92 -11.23 2.12
C ALA A 13 42.89 -12.37 2.07
N PRO A 14 42.83 -13.23 3.11
CA PRO A 14 41.85 -14.32 3.19
C PRO A 14 40.40 -13.80 3.19
N LEU A 15 39.47 -14.58 2.64
CA LEU A 15 38.06 -14.24 2.49
C LEU A 15 37.42 -13.79 3.82
N GLU A 16 37.67 -14.56 4.87
CA GLU A 16 37.13 -14.34 6.21
C GLU A 16 37.60 -13.00 6.79
N ARG A 17 38.85 -12.63 6.51
CA ARG A 17 39.47 -11.40 6.98
C ARG A 17 38.91 -10.18 6.27
N VAL A 18 38.76 -10.27 4.94
CA VAL A 18 38.11 -9.22 4.13
C VAL A 18 36.64 -9.07 4.54
N TRP A 19 35.96 -10.19 4.75
CA TRP A 19 34.56 -10.20 5.16
C TRP A 19 34.36 -9.59 6.54
N ALA A 20 35.21 -9.90 7.53
CA ALA A 20 35.07 -9.31 8.87
C ALA A 20 35.00 -7.78 8.85
N VAL A 21 35.75 -7.13 7.95
CA VAL A 21 35.72 -5.66 7.78
C VAL A 21 34.43 -5.20 7.08
N LEU A 22 34.07 -5.83 5.95
CA LEU A 22 32.94 -5.41 5.12
C LEU A 22 31.57 -5.84 5.68
N ARG A 23 31.54 -6.85 6.55
CA ARG A 23 30.37 -7.36 7.26
C ARG A 23 29.86 -6.36 8.29
N GLU A 24 30.77 -5.67 8.98
CA GLU A 24 30.41 -4.61 9.91
C GLU A 24 29.91 -3.40 9.12
N PHE A 25 28.59 -3.27 8.98
CA PHE A 25 27.99 -2.23 8.16
C PHE A 25 28.27 -0.83 8.69
N ASN A 26 28.75 -0.61 9.92
CA ASN A 26 29.16 0.72 10.36
C ASN A 26 30.66 1.03 10.17
N SER A 27 31.45 0.12 9.60
CA SER A 27 32.93 0.23 9.60
C SER A 27 33.54 1.26 8.64
N HIS A 28 32.76 1.99 7.84
CA HIS A 28 33.29 2.81 6.75
C HIS A 28 34.24 3.92 7.22
N ASP A 29 34.03 4.52 8.38
CA ASP A 29 34.94 5.51 8.98
C ASP A 29 36.29 4.91 9.43
N GLN A 30 36.38 3.59 9.56
CA GLN A 30 37.60 2.88 10.00
C GLN A 30 38.54 2.55 8.85
N TRP A 31 38.02 2.39 7.63
CA TRP A 31 38.81 1.94 6.49
C TRP A 31 38.68 2.83 5.25
N HIS A 32 37.67 3.68 5.14
CA HIS A 32 37.46 4.54 3.97
C HIS A 32 37.87 5.99 4.27
N ASP A 33 39.00 6.44 3.72
CA ASP A 33 39.65 7.71 4.09
C ASP A 33 38.81 8.99 3.84
N VAL A 34 37.72 8.91 3.06
CA VAL A 34 36.83 10.05 2.74
C VAL A 34 35.67 10.21 3.72
N VAL A 35 35.40 9.20 4.53
CA VAL A 35 34.35 9.22 5.55
C VAL A 35 34.90 9.91 6.79
N ASP A 36 34.18 10.91 7.28
CA ASP A 36 34.54 11.68 8.47
C ASP A 36 33.95 11.06 9.74
N THR A 37 32.65 10.80 9.73
CA THR A 37 31.94 10.14 10.83
C THR A 37 30.92 9.14 10.31
N SER A 38 30.75 8.01 11.01
CA SER A 38 29.74 6.99 10.70
C SER A 38 29.04 6.51 11.96
N ARG A 39 27.72 6.42 11.95
CA ARG A 39 26.93 5.87 13.07
C ARG A 39 25.73 5.06 12.60
N ILE A 40 25.37 4.06 13.39
CA ILE A 40 24.08 3.39 13.28
C ILE A 40 23.03 4.19 14.04
N GLU A 41 21.89 4.42 13.41
CA GLU A 41 20.75 5.10 14.03
C GLU A 41 20.06 4.18 15.05
N ARG A 42 19.31 4.78 15.99
CA ARG A 42 18.45 4.06 16.96
C ARG A 42 19.19 3.04 17.84
N ASN A 43 20.52 3.15 17.92
CA ASN A 43 21.37 2.25 18.70
C ASN A 43 21.22 0.77 18.28
N GLU A 44 20.91 0.53 17.00
CA GLU A 44 20.84 -0.81 16.40
C GLU A 44 22.25 -1.39 16.16
N ARG A 45 22.35 -2.69 15.88
CA ARG A 45 23.64 -3.30 15.52
C ARG A 45 23.99 -3.07 14.05
N GLY A 46 25.26 -2.88 13.74
CA GLY A 46 25.73 -2.72 12.35
C GLY A 46 25.52 -3.97 11.50
N ASP A 47 25.46 -5.16 12.08
CA ASP A 47 25.17 -6.39 11.34
C ASP A 47 23.67 -6.75 11.25
N GLN A 48 22.78 -5.85 11.70
CA GLN A 48 21.34 -6.06 11.68
C GLN A 48 20.73 -5.61 10.36
N VAL A 49 20.14 -6.54 9.61
CA VAL A 49 19.33 -6.19 8.42
C VAL A 49 18.21 -5.23 8.81
N GLY A 50 18.07 -4.16 8.04
CA GLY A 50 17.15 -3.05 8.30
C GLY A 50 17.79 -1.88 9.07
N CYS A 51 18.99 -2.04 9.61
CA CYS A 51 19.67 -0.94 10.30
C CYS A 51 20.05 0.18 9.35
N ILE A 52 20.02 1.41 9.86
CA ILE A 52 20.35 2.61 9.08
C ILE A 52 21.71 3.12 9.53
N ARG A 53 22.66 3.14 8.60
CA ARG A 53 23.92 3.87 8.76
C ARG A 53 23.73 5.29 8.25
N ALA A 54 24.08 6.26 9.09
CA ALA A 54 24.19 7.67 8.71
C ALA A 54 25.66 8.09 8.82
N PHE A 55 26.24 8.55 7.72
CA PHE A 55 27.63 8.98 7.68
C PHE A 55 27.80 10.30 6.92
N SER A 56 28.88 10.99 7.24
CA SER A 56 29.29 12.24 6.57
C SER A 56 30.65 12.06 5.93
N LEU A 57 30.83 12.73 4.81
CA LEU A 57 32.07 12.80 4.07
C LEU A 57 32.83 14.07 4.44
N LYS A 58 34.15 14.07 4.26
CA LYS A 58 35.03 15.20 4.58
C LYS A 58 34.76 16.45 3.73
N ASP A 59 34.07 16.31 2.61
CA ASP A 59 33.63 17.41 1.74
C ASP A 59 32.27 18.02 2.16
N GLY A 60 31.68 17.51 3.25
CA GLY A 60 30.40 17.98 3.79
C GLY A 60 29.17 17.21 3.27
N ASN A 61 29.32 16.30 2.30
CA ASN A 61 28.23 15.46 1.82
C ASN A 61 27.76 14.49 2.90
N ARG A 62 26.47 14.18 2.91
CA ARG A 62 25.84 13.29 3.90
C ARG A 62 25.08 12.19 3.20
N ILE A 63 25.13 10.98 3.76
CA ILE A 63 24.47 9.80 3.23
C ILE A 63 23.83 9.03 4.37
N ARG A 64 22.58 8.63 4.17
CA ARG A 64 21.87 7.66 5.00
C ARG A 64 21.52 6.46 4.15
N GLU A 65 21.86 5.28 4.63
CA GLU A 65 21.67 4.04 3.90
C GLU A 65 21.27 2.90 4.81
N GLN A 66 20.51 1.97 4.26
CA GLN A 66 19.92 0.87 4.99
C GLN A 66 20.48 -0.46 4.50
N LEU A 67 20.87 -1.31 5.44
CA LEU A 67 21.28 -2.68 5.14
C LEU A 67 20.05 -3.50 4.74
N LEU A 68 20.00 -3.98 3.50
CA LEU A 68 18.87 -4.74 2.95
C LEU A 68 19.03 -6.26 3.10
N ALA A 69 20.26 -6.75 2.97
CA ALA A 69 20.60 -8.14 3.16
C ALA A 69 22.05 -8.28 3.60
N LEU A 70 22.32 -9.28 4.44
CA LEU A 70 23.64 -9.70 4.85
C LEU A 70 23.64 -11.23 4.84
N ASP A 71 24.63 -11.87 4.22
CA ASP A 71 24.72 -13.32 4.11
C ASP A 71 26.18 -13.75 4.31
N ASP A 72 26.46 -14.25 5.52
CA ASP A 72 27.76 -14.78 5.91
C ASP A 72 28.13 -16.09 5.18
N ARG A 73 27.15 -16.83 4.62
CA ARG A 73 27.41 -18.10 3.91
C ARG A 73 27.89 -17.86 2.50
N THR A 74 27.32 -16.86 1.82
CA THR A 74 27.70 -16.48 0.46
C THR A 74 28.59 -15.24 0.39
N PHE A 75 28.96 -14.69 1.55
CA PHE A 75 29.79 -13.48 1.71
C PHE A 75 29.25 -12.32 0.89
N LYS A 76 27.96 -12.06 1.06
CA LYS A 76 27.20 -11.09 0.28
C LYS A 76 26.49 -10.09 1.19
N SER A 77 26.59 -8.80 0.90
CA SER A 77 25.78 -7.78 1.53
C SER A 77 25.11 -6.91 0.48
N THR A 78 23.92 -6.41 0.77
CA THR A 78 23.17 -5.51 -0.11
C THR A 78 22.58 -4.40 0.71
N TYR A 79 22.65 -3.17 0.22
CA TYR A 79 22.18 -1.97 0.91
C TYR A 79 21.60 -0.97 -0.08
N CYS A 80 20.79 -0.03 0.40
CA CYS A 80 20.27 1.07 -0.40
C CYS A 80 20.51 2.42 0.25
N ILE A 81 20.58 3.48 -0.56
CA ILE A 81 20.62 4.86 -0.05
C ILE A 81 19.18 5.34 0.16
N LEU A 82 18.87 5.78 1.38
CA LEU A 82 17.59 6.36 1.76
C LEU A 82 17.55 7.86 1.40
N ASP A 83 18.62 8.57 1.76
CA ASP A 83 18.82 9.97 1.43
C ASP A 83 20.32 10.28 1.31
N ALA A 84 20.67 11.15 0.37
CA ALA A 84 22.03 11.60 0.16
C ALA A 84 22.05 13.01 -0.41
N THR A 85 23.13 13.74 -0.15
CA THR A 85 23.40 15.05 -0.78
C THR A 85 23.67 14.90 -2.29
N VAL A 86 24.23 13.76 -2.69
CA VAL A 86 24.45 13.41 -4.10
C VAL A 86 23.14 12.89 -4.71
N PRO A 87 22.75 13.32 -5.93
CA PRO A 87 21.44 13.00 -6.52
C PRO A 87 21.35 11.57 -7.09
N LEU A 88 21.77 10.56 -6.33
CA LEU A 88 21.57 9.14 -6.63
C LEU A 88 20.19 8.72 -6.13
N GLN A 89 19.29 8.41 -7.05
CA GLN A 89 17.92 8.02 -6.72
C GLN A 89 17.76 6.52 -6.82
N ARG A 90 17.00 5.89 -5.91
CA ARG A 90 16.72 4.44 -5.95
C ARG A 90 18.00 3.59 -6.03
N TYR A 91 19.05 4.04 -5.34
CA TYR A 91 20.35 3.39 -5.36
C TYR A 91 20.30 2.12 -4.53
N VAL A 92 20.67 0.99 -5.14
CA VAL A 92 20.87 -0.29 -4.48
C VAL A 92 22.24 -0.79 -4.89
N ALA A 93 23.04 -1.22 -3.92
CA ALA A 93 24.34 -1.81 -4.17
C ALA A 93 24.49 -3.14 -3.46
N THR A 94 25.27 -4.02 -4.09
CA THR A 94 25.58 -5.35 -3.61
C THR A 94 27.08 -5.55 -3.63
N ILE A 95 27.61 -5.99 -2.50
CA ILE A 95 28.98 -6.51 -2.36
C ILE A 95 28.89 -8.03 -2.37
N THR A 96 29.76 -8.68 -3.13
CA THR A 96 29.92 -10.13 -3.15
C THR A 96 31.40 -10.47 -3.07
N LEU A 97 31.77 -11.32 -2.10
CA LEU A 97 33.13 -11.84 -1.99
C LEU A 97 33.17 -13.33 -2.38
N LYS A 98 34.27 -13.74 -3.01
CA LYS A 98 34.55 -15.16 -3.30
C LYS A 98 36.00 -15.47 -3.01
N ARG A 99 36.28 -16.70 -2.58
CA ARG A 99 37.66 -17.19 -2.48
C ARG A 99 38.23 -17.39 -3.88
N VAL A 100 39.48 -16.98 -4.09
CA VAL A 100 40.25 -17.36 -5.27
C VAL A 100 40.79 -18.77 -5.05
N THR A 101 40.51 -19.72 -5.95
CA THR A 101 40.73 -21.16 -5.70
C THR A 101 42.20 -21.59 -5.59
N ASP A 102 43.12 -20.84 -6.19
CA ASP A 102 44.56 -21.18 -6.28
C ASP A 102 45.44 -20.42 -5.27
N SER A 103 44.83 -19.58 -4.41
CA SER A 103 45.57 -18.68 -3.54
C SER A 103 44.74 -18.28 -2.32
N ASN A 104 45.37 -17.76 -1.26
CA ASN A 104 44.64 -17.27 -0.08
C ASN A 104 44.14 -15.82 -0.27
N ARG A 105 43.65 -15.51 -1.47
CA ARG A 105 43.20 -14.18 -1.90
C ARG A 105 41.68 -14.15 -2.04
N THR A 106 41.13 -12.94 -2.04
CA THR A 106 39.68 -12.71 -2.13
C THR A 106 39.33 -11.94 -3.39
N PHE A 107 38.38 -12.46 -4.15
CA PHE A 107 37.71 -11.72 -5.22
C PHE A 107 36.58 -10.89 -4.60
N TRP A 108 36.62 -9.57 -4.80
CA TRP A 108 35.57 -8.65 -4.38
C TRP A 108 34.88 -8.08 -5.61
N HIS A 109 33.57 -8.32 -5.71
CA HIS A 109 32.68 -7.69 -6.68
C HIS A 109 31.75 -6.70 -5.98
N TRP A 110 31.63 -5.49 -6.53
CA TRP A 110 30.70 -4.47 -6.05
C TRP A 110 29.90 -3.94 -7.24
N GLU A 111 28.59 -4.05 -7.17
CA GLU A 111 27.69 -3.56 -8.20
C GLU A 111 26.56 -2.71 -7.61
N SER A 112 26.04 -1.77 -8.39
CA SER A 112 24.85 -1.00 -8.07
C SER A 112 23.95 -0.77 -9.28
N THR A 113 22.70 -0.48 -8.96
CA THR A 113 21.72 0.12 -9.87
C THR A 113 21.12 1.37 -9.25
N PHE A 114 20.97 2.43 -10.03
CA PHE A 114 20.38 3.69 -9.57
C PHE A 114 19.80 4.52 -10.71
N ALA A 115 18.86 5.40 -10.40
CA ALA A 115 18.38 6.45 -11.30
C ALA A 115 19.17 7.74 -11.08
N THR A 116 19.27 8.55 -12.14
CA THR A 116 19.94 9.85 -12.14
C THR A 116 18.99 10.92 -12.69
N PRO A 117 19.22 12.21 -12.36
CA PRO A 117 18.65 13.31 -13.13
C PRO A 117 19.03 13.19 -14.61
N PRO A 118 18.14 13.57 -15.55
CA PRO A 118 18.45 13.57 -16.97
C PRO A 118 19.69 14.41 -17.27
N GLY A 119 20.64 13.87 -18.03
CA GLY A 119 21.88 14.54 -18.43
C GLY A 119 23.06 14.32 -17.49
N MET A 120 22.86 13.68 -16.33
CA MET A 120 23.92 13.38 -15.36
C MET A 120 24.33 11.89 -15.34
N GLU A 121 23.80 11.08 -16.26
CA GLU A 121 23.98 9.62 -16.28
C GLU A 121 25.46 9.23 -16.28
N ARG A 122 26.24 9.83 -17.18
CA ARG A 122 27.67 9.51 -17.35
C ARG A 122 28.49 9.96 -16.14
N GLU A 123 28.29 11.21 -15.72
CA GLU A 123 29.01 11.81 -14.60
C GLU A 123 28.82 11.01 -13.31
N LEU A 124 27.56 10.65 -12.98
CA LEU A 124 27.26 9.90 -11.78
C LEU A 124 27.70 8.43 -11.88
N CYS A 125 27.63 7.82 -13.06
CA CYS A 125 28.23 6.49 -13.28
C CYS A 125 29.74 6.49 -13.04
N ASP A 126 30.46 7.48 -13.60
CA ASP A 126 31.91 7.60 -13.48
C ASP A 126 32.31 7.89 -12.03
N MET A 127 31.55 8.76 -11.33
CA MET A 127 31.75 9.05 -9.91
C MET A 127 31.58 7.79 -9.04
N VAL A 128 30.48 7.04 -9.19
CA VAL A 128 30.26 5.79 -8.41
C VAL A 128 31.36 4.77 -8.71
N ALA A 129 31.72 4.60 -9.98
CA ALA A 129 32.73 3.64 -10.37
C ALA A 129 34.11 3.94 -9.78
N THR A 130 34.54 5.22 -9.83
CA THR A 130 35.91 5.61 -9.50
C THR A 130 36.03 6.07 -8.05
N GLN A 131 35.23 7.05 -7.64
CA GLN A 131 35.34 7.71 -6.35
C GLN A 131 34.73 6.91 -5.20
N VAL A 132 33.83 5.95 -5.50
CA VAL A 132 33.26 5.05 -4.49
C VAL A 132 33.92 3.68 -4.59
N TYR A 133 33.82 2.99 -5.72
CA TYR A 133 34.22 1.58 -5.78
C TYR A 133 35.74 1.39 -5.84
N GLU A 134 36.41 2.00 -6.82
CA GLU A 134 37.88 1.87 -6.96
C GLU A 134 38.60 2.49 -5.77
N ALA A 135 38.14 3.64 -5.27
CA ALA A 135 38.65 4.24 -4.03
C ALA A 135 38.42 3.33 -2.82
N GLY A 136 37.23 2.73 -2.68
CA GLY A 136 36.92 1.79 -1.61
C GLY A 136 37.82 0.56 -1.63
N PHE A 137 38.11 0.01 -2.82
CA PHE A 137 39.03 -1.11 -3.00
C PHE A 137 40.44 -0.78 -2.48
N GLU A 138 40.98 0.38 -2.85
CA GLU A 138 42.33 0.77 -2.45
C GLU A 138 42.42 1.08 -0.95
N ASN A 139 41.40 1.76 -0.42
CA ASN A 139 41.26 2.05 1.00
C ASN A 139 41.23 0.78 1.86
N LEU A 140 40.43 -0.22 1.47
CA LEU A 140 40.38 -1.50 2.18
C LEU A 140 41.73 -2.23 2.14
N ARG A 141 42.43 -2.25 0.98
CA ARG A 141 43.78 -2.84 0.89
C ARG A 141 44.74 -2.18 1.87
N LYS A 142 44.74 -0.86 1.92
CA LYS A 142 45.59 -0.08 2.83
C LYS A 142 45.26 -0.38 4.30
N HIS A 143 43.98 -0.51 4.64
CA HIS A 143 43.53 -0.88 5.99
C HIS A 143 44.02 -2.29 6.38
N LEU A 144 43.85 -3.28 5.49
CA LEU A 144 44.29 -4.67 5.73
C LEU A 144 45.82 -4.80 5.79
N ARG A 145 46.58 -4.05 4.99
CA ARG A 145 48.06 -4.04 5.05
C ARG A 145 48.59 -3.49 6.38
N ARG A 146 47.87 -2.56 7.01
CA ARG A 146 48.24 -1.97 8.31
C ARG A 146 47.92 -2.89 9.50
N GLY A 147 47.11 -3.94 9.30
CA GLY A 147 46.71 -4.86 10.36
C GLY A 147 45.77 -4.25 11.41
N ASN A 148 45.09 -3.16 11.06
CA ASN A 148 44.17 -2.45 11.97
C ASN A 148 42.93 -3.30 12.30
N ASP A 149 42.54 -4.19 11.40
CA ASP A 149 41.46 -5.16 11.53
C ASP A 149 41.75 -6.26 12.57
N LEU A 150 43.02 -6.48 12.92
CA LEU A 150 43.45 -7.52 13.87
C LEU A 150 43.48 -7.05 15.33
N ARG A 151 43.08 -5.79 15.61
CA ARG A 151 43.12 -5.19 16.95
C ARG A 151 41.80 -5.25 17.73
N GLN A 152 40.76 -5.91 17.22
CA GLN A 152 39.53 -6.18 17.97
C GLN A 152 39.30 -7.68 18.14
N GLY A 153 39.07 -8.07 19.39
CA GLY A 153 39.14 -9.43 19.89
C GLY A 153 38.14 -10.39 19.25
N THR A 154 38.59 -11.64 19.23
CA THR A 154 37.86 -12.87 18.95
C THR A 154 36.47 -12.90 19.58
N ALA A 155 35.44 -12.95 18.74
CA ALA A 155 34.14 -13.49 19.09
C ALA A 155 33.73 -14.46 17.97
N GLU A 156 33.63 -15.73 18.32
CA GLU A 156 32.97 -16.74 17.47
C GLU A 156 31.54 -16.27 17.19
N SER A 157 31.20 -16.13 15.91
CA SER A 157 29.91 -15.64 15.47
C SER A 157 28.88 -16.78 15.52
N PRO A 158 27.80 -16.69 16.31
CA PRO A 158 26.66 -17.59 16.18
C PRO A 158 25.99 -17.37 14.82
N ALA A 159 25.35 -18.42 14.30
CA ALA A 159 24.62 -18.39 13.04
C ALA A 159 23.57 -17.25 12.98
N MET A 160 23.54 -16.56 11.82
CA MET A 160 22.64 -15.48 11.39
C MET A 160 21.20 -15.52 11.95
N PRO A 161 20.63 -14.39 12.41
CA PRO A 161 19.19 -14.24 12.50
C PRO A 161 18.60 -13.86 11.13
N THR A 162 17.61 -14.63 10.69
CA THR A 162 16.53 -14.22 9.77
C THR A 162 16.02 -12.83 10.17
N ALA A 163 15.57 -11.98 9.23
CA ALA A 163 14.97 -10.68 9.54
C ALA A 163 14.05 -10.81 10.78
N MET A 164 14.30 -9.99 11.80
CA MET A 164 13.69 -10.20 13.11
C MET A 164 12.22 -9.81 13.07
N ALA A 165 11.46 -10.38 14.00
CA ALA A 165 10.11 -9.93 14.24
C ALA A 165 10.13 -8.46 14.70
N VAL A 166 9.11 -7.70 14.30
CA VAL A 166 9.01 -6.26 14.58
C VAL A 166 7.75 -6.02 15.40
N ALA A 167 7.89 -5.22 16.46
CA ALA A 167 6.78 -4.82 17.29
C ALA A 167 5.69 -4.13 16.46
N SER A 168 4.44 -4.48 16.75
CA SER A 168 3.25 -3.96 16.09
C SER A 168 2.16 -3.70 17.12
N ARG A 169 1.24 -2.80 16.78
CA ARG A 169 -0.04 -2.61 17.46
C ARG A 169 -1.11 -3.15 16.53
N ARG A 170 -2.10 -3.85 17.06
CA ARG A 170 -3.25 -4.33 16.27
C ARG A 170 -4.55 -4.14 17.02
N VAL A 171 -5.65 -4.05 16.27
CA VAL A 171 -7.01 -4.07 16.83
C VAL A 171 -7.63 -5.42 16.53
N VAL A 172 -7.88 -6.19 17.58
CA VAL A 172 -8.45 -7.53 17.53
C VAL A 172 -9.88 -7.51 18.03
N LEU A 173 -10.71 -8.37 17.46
CA LEU A 173 -12.00 -8.78 18.02
C LEU A 173 -11.95 -10.24 18.42
N LYS A 174 -12.43 -10.53 19.63
CA LYS A 174 -12.50 -11.90 20.20
C LYS A 174 -13.92 -12.49 20.18
N SER A 175 -14.91 -11.64 19.91
CA SER A 175 -16.32 -11.96 19.71
C SER A 175 -16.90 -11.04 18.65
N TYR A 176 -17.94 -11.48 17.96
CA TYR A 176 -18.71 -10.61 17.07
C TYR A 176 -19.64 -9.70 17.87
N GLY A 177 -19.90 -8.49 17.38
CA GLY A 177 -20.89 -7.62 18.02
C GLY A 177 -20.78 -6.14 17.70
N ALA A 178 -21.11 -5.33 18.71
CA ALA A 178 -21.05 -3.88 18.69
C ALA A 178 -19.61 -3.37 18.48
N PRO A 179 -19.40 -2.08 18.15
CA PRO A 179 -18.07 -1.50 17.97
C PRO A 179 -17.11 -1.76 19.15
N SER A 180 -17.65 -1.85 20.36
CA SER A 180 -16.92 -2.15 21.60
C SER A 180 -16.28 -3.54 21.68
N VAL A 181 -16.39 -4.40 20.66
CA VAL A 181 -15.57 -5.63 20.59
C VAL A 181 -14.15 -5.36 20.08
N LEU A 182 -13.91 -4.19 19.47
CA LEU A 182 -12.62 -3.81 18.91
C LEU A 182 -11.67 -3.40 20.04
N ARG A 183 -10.58 -4.16 20.21
CA ARG A 183 -9.62 -3.96 21.29
C ARG A 183 -8.20 -3.92 20.76
N ALA A 184 -7.48 -2.86 21.12
CA ALA A 184 -6.10 -2.69 20.71
C ALA A 184 -5.16 -3.48 21.63
N GLU A 185 -4.23 -4.24 21.04
CA GLU A 185 -3.23 -5.02 21.76
C GLU A 185 -1.86 -4.93 21.08
N ASN A 186 -0.82 -5.30 21.81
CA ASN A 186 0.53 -5.42 21.26
C ASN A 186 0.65 -6.73 20.48
N ASP A 187 1.43 -6.70 19.42
CA ASP A 187 1.71 -7.85 18.56
C ASP A 187 3.17 -7.80 18.09
N GLU A 188 3.63 -8.89 17.50
CA GLU A 188 4.95 -8.98 16.91
C GLU A 188 4.85 -9.65 15.54
N VAL A 189 5.35 -8.98 14.51
CA VAL A 189 5.20 -9.41 13.12
C VAL A 189 6.50 -10.02 12.67
N ALA A 190 6.51 -11.32 12.41
CA ALA A 190 7.66 -12.04 11.86
C ALA A 190 8.11 -11.45 10.51
N ALA A 191 9.32 -11.80 10.06
CA ALA A 191 9.78 -11.45 8.73
C ALA A 191 8.83 -11.97 7.62
N PRO A 192 8.75 -11.26 6.49
CA PRO A 192 7.94 -11.69 5.36
C PRO A 192 8.46 -13.01 4.79
N LYS A 193 7.54 -13.91 4.44
CA LYS A 193 7.86 -15.15 3.73
C LYS A 193 8.23 -14.87 2.28
N ALA A 194 8.73 -15.88 1.57
CA ALA A 194 8.93 -15.78 0.12
C ALA A 194 7.64 -15.31 -0.58
N GLY A 195 7.77 -14.32 -1.46
CA GLY A 195 6.64 -13.67 -2.14
C GLY A 195 5.86 -12.65 -1.32
N GLU A 196 6.23 -12.37 -0.06
CA GLU A 196 5.57 -11.38 0.80
C GLU A 196 6.41 -10.11 0.97
N VAL A 197 5.73 -9.03 1.35
CA VAL A 197 6.29 -7.72 1.67
C VAL A 197 5.79 -7.32 3.04
N ARG A 198 6.67 -6.89 3.94
CA ARG A 198 6.29 -6.34 5.23
C ARG A 198 6.15 -4.83 5.13
N VAL A 199 4.98 -4.32 5.47
CA VAL A 199 4.63 -2.90 5.34
C VAL A 199 4.41 -2.33 6.73
N ARG A 200 5.09 -1.20 7.03
CA ARG A 200 4.69 -0.32 8.12
C ARG A 200 3.59 0.58 7.61
N GLN A 201 2.41 0.37 8.14
CA GLN A 201 1.21 1.05 7.70
C GLN A 201 1.18 2.43 8.32
N ARG A 202 0.82 3.43 7.52
CA ARG A 202 0.63 4.80 7.97
C ARG A 202 -0.85 5.16 8.02
N ALA A 203 -1.61 4.64 7.06
CA ALA A 203 -3.05 4.83 6.98
C ALA A 203 -3.73 3.53 6.57
N ILE A 204 -4.88 3.23 7.18
CA ILE A 204 -5.65 2.00 6.98
C ILE A 204 -7.07 2.40 6.62
N GLY A 205 -7.60 1.86 5.52
CA GLY A 205 -8.96 2.20 5.09
C GLY A 205 -10.01 1.57 5.99
N VAL A 206 -11.01 2.35 6.38
CA VAL A 206 -12.22 1.86 7.05
C VAL A 206 -13.34 1.77 6.02
N ASN A 207 -13.96 0.60 5.93
CA ASN A 207 -15.01 0.28 4.98
C ASN A 207 -16.26 -0.25 5.68
N PHE A 208 -17.43 -0.04 5.09
CA PHE A 208 -18.67 -0.58 5.65
C PHE A 208 -18.66 -2.12 5.66
N PHE A 209 -17.87 -2.74 4.78
CA PHE A 209 -17.60 -4.17 4.79
C PHE A 209 -17.00 -4.66 6.12
N ASP A 210 -16.16 -3.86 6.77
CA ASP A 210 -15.56 -4.20 8.07
C ASP A 210 -16.63 -4.34 9.16
N ILE A 211 -17.76 -3.61 9.06
CA ILE A 211 -18.89 -3.73 9.97
C ILE A 211 -19.60 -5.09 9.78
N TYR A 212 -19.72 -5.58 8.54
CA TYR A 212 -20.31 -6.90 8.28
C TYR A 212 -19.46 -8.01 8.91
N LEU A 213 -18.14 -7.92 8.78
CA LEU A 213 -17.22 -8.86 9.39
C LEU A 213 -17.28 -8.79 10.92
N ARG A 214 -17.23 -7.58 11.50
CA ARG A 214 -17.32 -7.36 12.95
C ARG A 214 -18.63 -7.89 13.56
N ARG A 215 -19.74 -7.78 12.83
CA ARG A 215 -21.06 -8.31 13.22
C ARG A 215 -21.20 -9.82 13.02
N GLY A 216 -20.20 -10.50 12.44
CA GLY A 216 -20.22 -11.95 12.24
C GLY A 216 -21.10 -12.42 11.09
N TRP A 217 -21.34 -11.58 10.09
CA TRP A 217 -22.15 -11.96 8.93
C TRP A 217 -21.42 -12.91 7.97
N MET A 218 -20.08 -12.96 8.06
CA MET A 218 -19.22 -13.79 7.23
C MET A 218 -18.14 -14.47 8.10
N PRO A 219 -18.52 -15.40 8.99
CA PRO A 219 -17.62 -15.96 9.98
C PRO A 219 -16.46 -16.76 9.36
N ASP A 220 -16.67 -17.37 8.19
CA ASP A 220 -15.61 -18.10 7.48
C ASP A 220 -14.51 -17.16 6.93
N LEU A 221 -14.87 -15.92 6.60
CA LEU A 221 -13.94 -14.91 6.09
C LEU A 221 -13.15 -14.23 7.21
N LEU A 222 -13.73 -14.14 8.41
CA LEU A 222 -13.05 -13.60 9.59
C LEU A 222 -13.24 -14.51 10.81
N PRO A 223 -12.49 -15.62 10.89
CA PRO A 223 -12.44 -16.42 12.10
C PRO A 223 -11.97 -15.61 13.31
N LEU A 224 -12.46 -15.97 14.50
CA LEU A 224 -12.08 -15.32 15.76
C LEU A 224 -10.99 -16.10 16.51
N PRO A 225 -10.04 -15.41 17.18
CA PRO A 225 -9.85 -13.97 17.20
C PRO A 225 -9.38 -13.43 15.84
N GLY A 226 -9.92 -12.29 15.41
CA GLY A 226 -9.70 -11.74 14.08
C GLY A 226 -9.23 -10.28 14.08
N VAL A 227 -8.59 -9.86 13.00
CA VAL A 227 -8.17 -8.47 12.73
C VAL A 227 -8.85 -7.99 11.45
N LEU A 228 -9.49 -6.83 11.50
CA LEU A 228 -10.26 -6.27 10.37
C LEU A 228 -9.39 -5.57 9.32
N GLY A 229 -10.04 -5.09 8.25
CA GLY A 229 -9.47 -4.19 7.26
C GLY A 229 -8.87 -4.90 6.06
N MET A 230 -9.23 -4.39 4.87
CA MET A 230 -8.89 -4.97 3.56
C MET A 230 -7.85 -4.17 2.78
N GLU A 231 -7.61 -2.92 3.18
CA GLU A 231 -6.73 -1.98 2.48
C GLU A 231 -5.91 -1.14 3.46
N ALA A 232 -4.69 -0.80 3.07
CA ALA A 232 -3.86 0.17 3.77
C ALA A 232 -2.79 0.75 2.83
N ALA A 233 -2.14 1.81 3.31
CA ALA A 233 -0.98 2.44 2.69
C ALA A 233 0.11 2.69 3.72
N GLY A 234 1.36 2.67 3.26
CA GLY A 234 2.52 2.87 4.11
C GLY A 234 3.84 2.66 3.39
N THR A 235 4.85 2.24 4.13
CA THR A 235 6.22 2.07 3.63
C THR A 235 6.68 0.63 3.77
N VAL A 236 7.33 0.09 2.74
CA VAL A 236 7.95 -1.23 2.79
C VAL A 236 9.11 -1.23 3.77
N LEU A 237 9.13 -2.21 4.68
CA LEU A 237 10.23 -2.43 5.64
C LEU A 237 11.27 -3.39 5.09
N ASP A 238 10.80 -4.54 4.64
CA ASP A 238 11.59 -5.60 4.03
C ASP A 238 10.70 -6.46 3.13
N VAL A 239 11.36 -7.28 2.31
CA VAL A 239 10.72 -8.13 1.33
C VAL A 239 11.25 -9.56 1.48
N GLY A 240 10.40 -10.54 1.25
CA GLY A 240 10.80 -11.93 1.19
C GLY A 240 11.44 -12.30 -0.13
N ALA A 241 12.02 -13.50 -0.19
CA ALA A 241 12.62 -14.04 -1.40
C ALA A 241 11.64 -14.04 -2.59
N GLY A 242 12.13 -13.73 -3.80
CA GLY A 242 11.33 -13.72 -5.03
C GLY A 242 10.51 -12.44 -5.26
N VAL A 243 10.56 -11.46 -4.36
CA VAL A 243 9.92 -10.16 -4.56
C VAL A 243 10.85 -9.19 -5.26
N HIS A 244 10.40 -8.64 -6.39
CA HIS A 244 11.17 -7.70 -7.21
C HIS A 244 10.42 -6.41 -7.56
N ALA A 245 9.09 -6.38 -7.36
CA ALA A 245 8.24 -5.27 -7.80
C ALA A 245 8.34 -4.02 -6.89
N VAL A 246 8.72 -4.22 -5.63
CA VAL A 246 8.86 -3.19 -4.59
C VAL A 246 10.11 -3.44 -3.77
N MET A 247 10.65 -2.39 -3.17
CA MET A 247 11.86 -2.42 -2.35
C MET A 247 11.60 -1.74 -0.99
N PRO A 248 12.40 -2.04 0.05
CA PRO A 248 12.39 -1.27 1.30
C PRO A 248 12.50 0.24 1.06
N GLY A 249 11.70 1.00 1.79
CA GLY A 249 11.56 2.45 1.61
C GLY A 249 10.51 2.88 0.58
N ASP A 250 10.05 1.97 -0.31
CA ASP A 250 8.98 2.30 -1.25
C ASP A 250 7.68 2.65 -0.51
N ARG A 251 7.02 3.73 -0.95
CA ARG A 251 5.64 4.04 -0.56
C ARG A 251 4.70 3.17 -1.36
N VAL A 252 3.84 2.45 -0.66
CA VAL A 252 2.95 1.45 -1.24
C VAL A 252 1.54 1.54 -0.65
N ALA A 253 0.57 1.08 -1.42
CA ALA A 253 -0.74 0.70 -0.93
C ALA A 253 -1.06 -0.72 -1.38
N TYR A 254 -1.95 -1.38 -0.67
CA TYR A 254 -2.43 -2.70 -1.04
C TYR A 254 -3.93 -2.83 -0.76
N ILE A 255 -4.53 -3.76 -1.49
CA ILE A 255 -5.88 -4.26 -1.28
C ILE A 255 -5.83 -5.78 -1.43
N GLY A 256 -6.47 -6.51 -0.52
CA GLY A 256 -6.43 -7.98 -0.54
C GLY A 256 -7.69 -8.62 0.01
N PRO A 257 -8.00 -9.87 -0.37
CA PRO A 257 -9.18 -10.60 0.06
C PRO A 257 -9.11 -11.09 1.51
N THR A 258 -7.92 -11.04 2.13
CA THR A 258 -7.71 -11.48 3.51
C THR A 258 -7.72 -10.27 4.46
N PRO A 259 -8.70 -10.19 5.39
CA PRO A 259 -8.72 -9.18 6.43
C PRO A 259 -7.45 -9.22 7.30
N GLY A 260 -7.03 -8.06 7.81
CA GLY A 260 -5.89 -7.96 8.71
C GLY A 260 -5.19 -6.60 8.74
N ALA A 261 -5.72 -5.60 8.04
CA ALA A 261 -5.10 -4.29 7.92
C ALA A 261 -5.17 -3.44 9.20
N TYR A 262 -5.98 -3.78 10.20
CA TYR A 262 -6.10 -3.00 11.45
C TYR A 262 -4.90 -3.26 12.39
N CYS A 263 -3.70 -2.93 11.92
CA CYS A 263 -2.45 -3.06 12.64
C CYS A 263 -1.40 -2.05 12.18
N SER A 264 -0.32 -1.83 12.91
CA SER A 264 0.72 -0.87 12.51
C SER A 264 1.74 -1.45 11.53
N VAL A 265 1.93 -2.77 11.57
CA VAL A 265 2.83 -3.50 10.67
C VAL A 265 2.15 -4.80 10.26
N ARG A 266 2.24 -5.18 8.98
CA ARG A 266 1.87 -6.54 8.53
C ARG A 266 2.64 -6.98 7.29
N SER A 267 2.73 -8.30 7.10
CA SER A 267 3.18 -8.89 5.84
C SER A 267 1.99 -9.14 4.91
N VAL A 268 2.16 -8.83 3.63
CA VAL A 268 1.17 -9.06 2.56
C VAL A 268 1.80 -9.71 1.36
N PRO A 269 1.04 -10.51 0.57
CA PRO A 269 1.48 -10.97 -0.73
C PRO A 269 1.92 -9.81 -1.64
N ALA A 270 3.10 -9.91 -2.25
CA ALA A 270 3.69 -8.84 -3.06
C ALA A 270 2.87 -8.51 -4.32
N ASP A 271 2.09 -9.47 -4.81
CA ASP A 271 1.21 -9.33 -5.97
C ASP A 271 0.03 -8.37 -5.73
N GLN A 272 -0.40 -8.23 -4.46
CA GLN A 272 -1.43 -7.30 -4.00
C GLN A 272 -0.91 -5.87 -3.73
N VAL A 273 0.41 -5.68 -3.79
CA VAL A 273 1.05 -4.40 -3.47
C VAL A 273 1.25 -3.55 -4.72
N LEU A 274 0.83 -2.29 -4.61
CA LEU A 274 0.96 -1.24 -5.61
C LEU A 274 1.90 -0.15 -5.08
N ARG A 275 2.84 0.30 -5.91
CA ARG A 275 3.62 1.51 -5.59
C ARG A 275 2.74 2.73 -5.72
N LEU A 276 2.87 3.65 -4.76
CA LEU A 276 2.17 4.92 -4.82
C LEU A 276 2.90 5.91 -5.72
N PRO A 277 2.19 6.59 -6.63
CA PRO A 277 2.72 7.77 -7.30
C PRO A 277 3.08 8.85 -6.27
N ALA A 278 4.13 9.63 -6.54
CA ALA A 278 4.61 10.66 -5.63
C ALA A 278 3.51 11.68 -5.23
N ALA A 279 2.59 11.98 -6.14
CA ALA A 279 1.50 12.93 -5.94
C ALA A 279 0.33 12.40 -5.09
N VAL A 280 0.28 11.09 -4.79
CA VAL A 280 -0.81 10.49 -4.02
C VAL A 280 -0.36 10.34 -2.57
N GLU A 281 -1.02 11.03 -1.65
CA GLU A 281 -0.78 10.91 -0.21
C GLU A 281 -1.19 9.53 0.34
N ASP A 282 -0.51 9.05 1.38
CA ASP A 282 -0.77 7.72 1.96
C ASP A 282 -2.20 7.59 2.47
N ASP A 283 -2.74 8.64 3.10
CA ASP A 283 -4.12 8.64 3.61
C ASP A 283 -5.17 8.64 2.49
N VAL A 284 -4.88 9.28 1.35
CA VAL A 284 -5.72 9.23 0.15
C VAL A 284 -5.71 7.83 -0.43
N ALA A 285 -4.54 7.23 -0.57
CA ALA A 285 -4.43 5.88 -1.08
C ALA A 285 -5.20 4.87 -0.20
N ALA A 286 -4.99 4.91 1.12
CA ALA A 286 -5.68 4.05 2.07
C ALA A 286 -7.19 4.30 2.12
N ALA A 287 -7.64 5.55 1.91
CA ALA A 287 -9.06 5.88 1.91
C ALA A 287 -9.77 5.42 0.65
N LEU A 288 -9.09 5.41 -0.50
CA LEU A 288 -9.74 5.38 -1.82
C LEU A 288 -9.41 4.17 -2.67
N LEU A 289 -8.39 3.35 -2.37
CA LEU A 289 -7.97 2.27 -3.27
C LEU A 289 -9.11 1.27 -3.55
N LEU A 290 -9.70 0.69 -2.50
CA LEU A 290 -10.84 -0.23 -2.60
C LEU A 290 -12.06 0.43 -3.23
N LYS A 291 -12.39 1.64 -2.78
CA LYS A 291 -13.59 2.36 -3.24
C LYS A 291 -13.45 2.82 -4.69
N GLY A 292 -12.25 3.22 -5.10
CA GLY A 292 -11.93 3.69 -6.44
C GLY A 292 -11.86 2.54 -7.44
N ILE A 293 -11.24 1.42 -7.09
CA ILE A 293 -11.32 0.19 -7.90
C ILE A 293 -12.77 -0.26 -8.04
N THR A 294 -13.55 -0.18 -6.94
CA THR A 294 -14.98 -0.49 -6.97
C THR A 294 -15.74 0.44 -7.92
N ALA A 295 -15.51 1.75 -7.85
CA ALA A 295 -16.14 2.69 -8.78
C ALA A 295 -15.76 2.42 -10.25
N ASP A 296 -14.49 2.07 -10.54
CA ASP A 296 -14.03 1.80 -11.91
C ASP A 296 -14.80 0.65 -12.56
N TYR A 297 -14.87 -0.53 -11.92
CA TYR A 297 -15.56 -1.67 -12.53
C TYR A 297 -17.09 -1.49 -12.53
N LEU A 298 -17.67 -0.80 -11.53
CA LEU A 298 -19.10 -0.52 -11.50
C LEU A 298 -19.52 0.35 -12.68
N LEU A 299 -18.74 1.37 -13.00
CA LEU A 299 -19.06 2.29 -14.08
C LEU A 299 -18.75 1.70 -15.45
N ARG A 300 -17.60 1.03 -15.62
CA ARG A 300 -17.14 0.61 -16.95
C ARG A 300 -17.62 -0.77 -17.36
N ASP A 301 -17.59 -1.72 -16.43
CA ASP A 301 -17.77 -3.14 -16.77
C ASP A 301 -19.24 -3.55 -16.61
N LEU A 302 -19.81 -3.28 -15.43
CA LEU A 302 -21.19 -3.64 -15.10
C LEU A 302 -22.20 -2.61 -15.60
N GLY A 303 -22.02 -1.35 -15.21
CA GLY A 303 -22.93 -0.27 -15.58
C GLY A 303 -22.78 0.17 -17.04
N ARG A 304 -21.61 -0.05 -17.65
CA ARG A 304 -21.27 0.41 -19.03
C ARG A 304 -21.71 1.86 -19.25
N VAL A 305 -21.42 2.69 -18.26
CA VAL A 305 -21.86 4.08 -18.19
C VAL A 305 -21.23 4.87 -19.32
N THR A 306 -22.08 5.53 -20.09
CA THR A 306 -21.72 6.38 -21.22
C THR A 306 -22.47 7.71 -21.13
N ARG A 307 -22.20 8.61 -22.07
CA ARG A 307 -22.90 9.90 -22.14
C ARG A 307 -24.41 9.68 -22.23
N GLY A 308 -25.15 10.32 -21.33
CA GLY A 308 -26.61 10.24 -21.25
C GLY A 308 -27.17 9.04 -20.46
N THR A 309 -26.32 8.16 -19.92
CA THR A 309 -26.78 7.14 -18.97
C THR A 309 -27.40 7.81 -17.74
N ARG A 310 -28.63 7.42 -17.36
CA ARG A 310 -29.29 7.86 -16.12
C ARG A 310 -28.85 6.94 -14.98
N LEU A 311 -27.95 7.43 -14.13
CA LEU A 311 -27.34 6.67 -13.05
C LEU A 311 -27.94 7.07 -11.71
N LEU A 312 -28.57 6.12 -11.00
CA LEU A 312 -29.00 6.31 -9.62
C LEU A 312 -27.95 5.73 -8.66
N VAL A 313 -27.49 6.55 -7.72
CA VAL A 313 -26.47 6.19 -6.71
C VAL A 313 -27.02 6.38 -5.31
N HIS A 314 -27.09 5.30 -4.53
CA HIS A 314 -27.45 5.40 -3.13
C HIS A 314 -26.27 5.80 -2.25
N ALA A 315 -26.59 6.43 -1.11
CA ALA A 315 -25.59 6.98 -0.19
C ALA A 315 -24.56 7.84 -0.93
N ALA A 316 -25.05 8.75 -1.80
CA ALA A 316 -24.22 9.51 -2.73
C ALA A 316 -23.14 10.37 -2.06
N ALA A 317 -23.33 10.73 -0.79
CA ALA A 317 -22.34 11.46 0.01
C ALA A 317 -21.35 10.57 0.80
N GLY A 318 -21.47 9.25 0.67
CA GLY A 318 -20.56 8.28 1.29
C GLY A 318 -19.27 8.09 0.48
N GLY A 319 -18.31 7.37 1.06
CA GLY A 319 -16.98 7.19 0.47
C GLY A 319 -16.98 6.64 -0.96
N LEU A 320 -17.79 5.61 -1.25
CA LEU A 320 -17.95 5.09 -2.62
C LEU A 320 -18.81 6.02 -3.48
N GLY A 321 -19.92 6.53 -2.91
CA GLY A 321 -20.87 7.38 -3.62
C GLY A 321 -20.23 8.60 -4.26
N LEU A 322 -19.37 9.31 -3.55
CA LEU A 322 -18.69 10.51 -4.06
C LEU A 322 -17.74 10.19 -5.23
N LEU A 323 -17.05 9.05 -5.19
CA LEU A 323 -16.17 8.63 -6.29
C LEU A 323 -17.00 8.25 -7.52
N VAL A 324 -18.07 7.47 -7.32
CA VAL A 324 -18.98 7.06 -8.39
C VAL A 324 -19.61 8.28 -9.05
N CYS A 325 -20.12 9.24 -8.27
CA CYS A 325 -20.79 10.42 -8.81
C CYS A 325 -19.82 11.28 -9.64
N SER A 326 -18.62 11.57 -9.13
CA SER A 326 -17.66 12.42 -9.82
C SER A 326 -17.16 11.76 -11.11
N TRP A 327 -16.85 10.47 -11.04
CA TRP A 327 -16.37 9.73 -12.20
C TRP A 327 -17.46 9.52 -13.25
N ALA A 328 -18.69 9.16 -12.84
CA ALA A 328 -19.82 9.05 -13.76
C ALA A 328 -20.13 10.38 -14.46
N LYS A 329 -20.02 11.50 -13.73
CA LYS A 329 -20.24 12.82 -14.31
C LYS A 329 -19.23 13.14 -15.41
N SER A 330 -17.96 12.77 -15.22
CA SER A 330 -16.92 12.92 -16.25
C SER A 330 -17.17 12.09 -17.51
N LEU A 331 -17.89 10.96 -17.38
CA LEU A 331 -18.32 10.12 -18.49
C LEU A 331 -19.56 10.67 -19.21
N GLY A 332 -20.13 11.77 -18.72
CA GLY A 332 -21.30 12.43 -19.30
C GLY A 332 -22.64 11.81 -18.88
N ALA A 333 -22.68 11.04 -17.79
CA ALA A 333 -23.92 10.51 -17.23
C ALA A 333 -24.79 11.63 -16.62
N GLU A 334 -26.10 11.39 -16.52
CA GLU A 334 -27.00 12.13 -15.64
C GLU A 334 -27.03 11.41 -14.29
N VAL A 335 -26.49 12.03 -13.26
CA VAL A 335 -26.30 11.39 -11.94
C VAL A 335 -27.39 11.83 -10.96
N ILE A 336 -28.15 10.87 -10.46
CA ILE A 336 -29.17 11.05 -9.43
C ILE A 336 -28.65 10.39 -8.15
N GLY A 337 -28.55 11.15 -7.06
CA GLY A 337 -28.09 10.66 -5.77
C GLY A 337 -29.21 10.55 -4.75
N THR A 338 -29.19 9.55 -3.88
CA THR A 338 -29.97 9.59 -2.63
C THR A 338 -29.07 9.81 -1.41
N VAL A 339 -29.55 10.62 -0.47
CA VAL A 339 -28.85 10.95 0.77
C VAL A 339 -29.83 11.05 1.95
N SER A 340 -29.29 11.03 3.17
CA SER A 340 -30.10 11.08 4.40
C SER A 340 -30.31 12.49 4.97
N SER A 341 -29.69 13.53 4.42
CA SER A 341 -29.82 14.89 4.93
C SER A 341 -29.54 15.97 3.87
N PRO A 342 -30.03 17.20 4.07
CA PRO A 342 -29.73 18.34 3.19
C PRO A 342 -28.23 18.67 3.09
N GLU A 343 -27.49 18.56 4.19
CA GLU A 343 -26.03 18.81 4.18
C GLU A 343 -25.29 17.82 3.28
N LYS A 344 -25.66 16.53 3.38
CA LYS A 344 -25.13 15.51 2.47
C LYS A 344 -25.54 15.75 1.02
N ALA A 345 -26.70 16.36 0.79
CA ALA A 345 -27.13 16.71 -0.56
C ALA A 345 -26.26 17.82 -1.17
N ARG A 346 -25.79 18.78 -0.37
CA ARG A 346 -24.83 19.79 -0.82
C ARG A 346 -23.52 19.14 -1.28
N VAL A 347 -22.96 18.26 -0.45
CA VAL A 347 -21.72 17.54 -0.78
C VAL A 347 -21.91 16.65 -2.01
N ALA A 348 -23.01 15.90 -2.13
CA ALA A 348 -23.26 15.06 -3.29
C ALA A 348 -23.28 15.87 -4.62
N ARG A 349 -23.86 17.08 -4.62
CA ARG A 349 -23.87 17.98 -5.80
C ARG A 349 -22.46 18.47 -6.15
N GLU A 350 -21.65 18.83 -5.16
CA GLU A 350 -20.26 19.24 -5.37
C GLU A 350 -19.40 18.14 -6.03
N TYR A 351 -19.82 16.88 -5.89
CA TYR A 351 -19.17 15.70 -6.48
C TYR A 351 -19.92 15.14 -7.69
N GLY A 352 -20.74 15.96 -8.36
CA GLY A 352 -21.26 15.64 -9.67
C GLY A 352 -22.67 15.02 -9.71
N CYS A 353 -23.39 14.93 -8.59
CA CYS A 353 -24.82 14.65 -8.64
C CYS A 353 -25.57 15.82 -9.29
N ASP A 354 -26.30 15.56 -10.37
CA ASP A 354 -27.19 16.52 -11.03
C ASP A 354 -28.45 16.76 -10.21
N LYS A 355 -29.03 15.67 -9.68
CA LYS A 355 -30.25 15.67 -8.88
C LYS A 355 -29.99 14.89 -7.59
N VAL A 356 -30.54 15.36 -6.48
CA VAL A 356 -30.37 14.69 -5.19
C VAL A 356 -31.70 14.59 -4.46
N ILE A 357 -32.06 13.38 -4.07
CA ILE A 357 -33.25 13.05 -3.28
C ILE A 357 -32.82 12.87 -1.83
N VAL A 358 -33.43 13.66 -0.93
CA VAL A 358 -33.19 13.54 0.51
C VAL A 358 -34.28 12.68 1.11
N THR A 359 -33.92 11.47 1.55
CA THR A 359 -34.87 10.49 2.09
C THR A 359 -34.25 9.67 3.21
N THR A 360 -35.03 9.43 4.27
CA THR A 360 -34.65 8.60 5.43
C THR A 360 -35.49 7.33 5.56
N ASN A 361 -36.64 7.28 4.89
CA ASN A 361 -37.56 6.14 4.84
C ASN A 361 -37.43 5.33 3.54
N TYR A 362 -36.41 5.63 2.73
CA TYR A 362 -36.10 4.95 1.47
C TYR A 362 -37.15 5.10 0.38
N GLN A 363 -38.05 6.08 0.48
CA GLN A 363 -38.96 6.44 -0.62
C GLN A 363 -38.23 7.36 -1.60
N PHE A 364 -38.05 6.92 -2.85
CA PHE A 364 -37.38 7.69 -3.91
C PHE A 364 -37.84 7.34 -5.34
N ALA A 365 -38.49 6.19 -5.54
CA ALA A 365 -38.80 5.68 -6.88
C ALA A 365 -39.72 6.61 -7.67
N SER A 366 -40.75 7.16 -7.04
CA SER A 366 -41.68 8.09 -7.70
C SER A 366 -40.95 9.35 -8.20
N GLU A 367 -40.05 9.91 -7.39
CA GLU A 367 -39.22 11.05 -7.77
C GLU A 367 -38.28 10.71 -8.94
N VAL A 368 -37.60 9.56 -8.89
CA VAL A 368 -36.72 9.10 -9.97
C VAL A 368 -37.50 8.92 -11.28
N GLN A 369 -38.69 8.30 -11.21
CA GLN A 369 -39.57 8.12 -12.38
C GLN A 369 -40.02 9.46 -12.95
N ASN A 370 -40.46 10.40 -12.11
CA ASN A 370 -40.90 11.72 -12.55
C ASN A 370 -39.75 12.56 -13.13
N MET A 371 -38.54 12.42 -12.60
CA MET A 371 -37.38 13.23 -13.01
C MET A 371 -36.77 12.81 -14.35
N CYS A 372 -36.80 11.51 -14.67
CA CYS A 372 -36.05 10.98 -15.81
C CYS A 372 -36.66 9.72 -16.46
N GLY A 373 -37.84 9.25 -16.04
CA GLY A 373 -38.44 8.02 -16.55
C GLY A 373 -37.73 6.74 -16.09
N GLY A 374 -37.13 6.78 -14.90
CA GLY A 374 -36.41 5.66 -14.28
C GLY A 374 -34.91 5.64 -14.58
N ALA A 375 -34.15 4.95 -13.72
CA ALA A 375 -32.69 4.81 -13.86
C ALA A 375 -32.29 3.67 -14.80
N ASP A 376 -31.33 3.91 -15.69
CA ASP A 376 -30.73 2.87 -16.54
C ASP A 376 -29.84 1.93 -15.71
N VAL A 377 -29.10 2.51 -14.78
CA VAL A 377 -28.19 1.80 -13.88
C VAL A 377 -28.43 2.30 -12.46
N LEU A 378 -28.48 1.36 -11.52
CA LEU A 378 -28.64 1.61 -10.09
C LEU A 378 -27.46 1.00 -9.33
N ILE A 379 -26.70 1.83 -8.61
CA ILE A 379 -25.65 1.39 -7.69
C ILE A 379 -26.19 1.51 -6.26
N ASP A 380 -26.37 0.36 -5.62
CA ASP A 380 -27.07 0.23 -4.33
C ASP A 380 -26.18 -0.37 -3.23
N GLY A 381 -26.04 0.36 -2.13
CA GLY A 381 -25.41 -0.10 -0.89
C GLY A 381 -26.36 -0.26 0.30
N LEU A 382 -27.67 -0.04 0.12
CA LEU A 382 -28.67 -0.02 1.19
C LEU A 382 -29.11 -1.43 1.57
N GLY A 383 -29.55 -2.26 0.62
CA GLY A 383 -30.05 -3.61 0.92
C GLY A 383 -31.57 -3.69 1.06
N ASP A 384 -32.06 -4.60 1.90
CA ASP A 384 -33.47 -5.07 1.85
C ASP A 384 -34.53 -3.97 2.05
N ALA A 385 -34.26 -2.98 2.91
CA ALA A 385 -35.24 -1.95 3.23
C ALA A 385 -35.57 -1.03 2.04
N ALA A 386 -34.69 -0.98 1.03
CA ALA A 386 -34.88 -0.20 -0.20
C ALA A 386 -35.22 -1.08 -1.42
N ARG A 387 -35.37 -2.40 -1.25
CA ARG A 387 -35.49 -3.37 -2.35
C ARG A 387 -36.62 -3.06 -3.31
N ASP A 388 -37.83 -2.81 -2.81
CA ASP A 388 -39.00 -2.63 -3.67
C ASP A 388 -38.95 -1.27 -4.38
N GLU A 389 -38.44 -0.25 -3.69
CA GLU A 389 -38.17 1.07 -4.27
C GLU A 389 -37.05 1.01 -5.33
N ASN A 390 -36.01 0.19 -5.14
CA ASN A 390 -34.98 -0.07 -6.16
C ASN A 390 -35.61 -0.63 -7.43
N PHE A 391 -36.44 -1.68 -7.31
CA PHE A 391 -37.15 -2.23 -8.45
C PHE A 391 -38.04 -1.20 -9.12
N ALA A 392 -38.79 -0.42 -8.36
CA ALA A 392 -39.69 0.61 -8.88
C ALA A 392 -38.93 1.75 -9.59
N ALA A 393 -37.77 2.18 -9.09
CA ALA A 393 -36.98 3.29 -9.62
C ALA A 393 -36.28 3.00 -10.96
N LEU A 394 -36.05 1.72 -11.31
CA LEU A 394 -35.39 1.34 -12.56
C LEU A 394 -36.23 1.69 -13.80
N ALA A 395 -35.57 2.04 -14.90
CA ALA A 395 -36.18 2.11 -16.21
C ALA A 395 -36.45 0.71 -16.80
N ARG A 396 -37.17 0.65 -17.93
CA ARG A 396 -37.24 -0.57 -18.74
C ARG A 396 -35.83 -0.97 -19.19
N ARG A 397 -35.47 -2.24 -18.98
CA ARG A 397 -34.14 -2.83 -19.18
C ARG A 397 -33.05 -2.27 -18.25
N GLY A 398 -33.45 -1.66 -17.14
CA GLY A 398 -32.52 -1.15 -16.14
C GLY A 398 -31.71 -2.26 -15.47
N HIS A 399 -30.53 -1.89 -15.00
CA HIS A 399 -29.60 -2.77 -14.30
C HIS A 399 -29.46 -2.37 -12.83
N TRP A 400 -29.73 -3.30 -11.92
CA TRP A 400 -29.48 -3.12 -10.50
C TRP A 400 -28.18 -3.81 -10.08
N ILE A 401 -27.22 -3.01 -9.61
CA ILE A 401 -25.95 -3.46 -9.06
C ILE A 401 -26.00 -3.28 -7.53
N SER A 402 -26.17 -4.38 -6.80
CA SER A 402 -26.18 -4.40 -5.34
C SER A 402 -24.77 -4.67 -4.81
N VAL A 403 -24.13 -3.65 -4.25
CA VAL A 403 -22.73 -3.68 -3.75
C VAL A 403 -22.65 -3.70 -2.23
N GLY A 404 -23.77 -3.55 -1.54
CA GLY A 404 -23.82 -3.48 -0.09
C GLY A 404 -25.23 -3.73 0.45
N GLN A 405 -25.32 -3.73 1.78
CA GLN A 405 -26.51 -4.12 2.53
C GLN A 405 -26.53 -3.42 3.91
N ALA A 406 -26.36 -2.10 3.91
CA ALA A 406 -26.29 -1.27 5.11
C ALA A 406 -27.55 -1.31 6.00
N THR A 407 -28.72 -1.66 5.45
CA THR A 407 -30.00 -1.78 6.18
C THR A 407 -30.30 -3.22 6.60
N GLY A 408 -29.47 -4.19 6.21
CA GLY A 408 -29.75 -5.62 6.42
C GLY A 408 -29.59 -6.45 5.15
N ALA A 409 -29.40 -7.75 5.34
CA ALA A 409 -29.18 -8.70 4.25
C ALA A 409 -30.33 -8.68 3.25
N LEU A 410 -30.00 -8.54 1.97
CA LEU A 410 -30.97 -8.52 0.90
C LEU A 410 -31.66 -9.89 0.78
N LYS A 411 -33.00 -9.91 0.76
CA LYS A 411 -33.75 -11.13 0.48
C LYS A 411 -33.46 -11.65 -0.94
N PRO A 412 -33.60 -12.96 -1.18
CA PRO A 412 -33.46 -13.52 -2.53
C PRO A 412 -34.28 -12.73 -3.57
N VAL A 413 -33.65 -12.41 -4.69
CA VAL A 413 -34.32 -11.79 -5.84
C VAL A 413 -34.92 -12.92 -6.68
N ALA A 414 -36.25 -12.95 -6.80
CA ALA A 414 -36.91 -13.93 -7.64
C ALA A 414 -36.81 -13.52 -9.11
N THR A 415 -36.70 -14.49 -10.01
CA THR A 415 -36.64 -14.20 -11.46
C THR A 415 -37.90 -13.49 -11.95
N SER A 416 -39.05 -13.72 -11.32
CA SER A 416 -40.31 -13.03 -11.58
C SER A 416 -40.22 -11.52 -11.37
N ASP A 417 -39.43 -11.07 -10.40
CA ASP A 417 -39.28 -9.65 -10.07
C ASP A 417 -38.63 -8.87 -11.21
N LEU A 418 -37.85 -9.56 -12.06
CA LEU A 418 -37.14 -8.96 -13.19
C LEU A 418 -38.00 -8.83 -14.45
N VAL A 419 -39.07 -9.63 -14.58
CA VAL A 419 -39.84 -9.76 -15.82
C VAL A 419 -40.60 -8.48 -16.17
N ALA A 420 -41.13 -7.78 -15.17
CA ALA A 420 -42.00 -6.60 -15.38
C ALA A 420 -41.33 -5.48 -16.22
N LYS A 421 -40.01 -5.34 -16.12
CA LYS A 421 -39.23 -4.33 -16.85
C LYS A 421 -38.04 -4.92 -17.63
N SER A 422 -37.97 -6.24 -17.79
CA SER A 422 -36.81 -6.93 -18.39
C SER A 422 -35.48 -6.53 -17.72
N LEU A 423 -35.49 -6.48 -16.39
CA LEU A 423 -34.38 -5.98 -15.58
C LEU A 423 -33.24 -6.99 -15.53
N THR A 424 -32.05 -6.50 -15.17
CA THR A 424 -30.89 -7.32 -14.86
C THR A 424 -30.39 -7.00 -13.46
N PHE A 425 -29.80 -7.98 -12.78
CA PHE A 425 -29.29 -7.84 -11.42
C PHE A 425 -27.84 -8.35 -11.34
N SER A 426 -27.00 -7.66 -10.56
CA SER A 426 -25.63 -8.10 -10.27
C SER A 426 -25.28 -7.83 -8.82
N ARG A 427 -24.48 -8.75 -8.26
CA ARG A 427 -23.94 -8.65 -6.90
C ARG A 427 -22.43 -8.96 -6.92
N PRO A 428 -21.61 -7.96 -7.28
CA PRO A 428 -20.19 -8.16 -7.53
C PRO A 428 -19.37 -8.19 -6.24
N VAL A 429 -18.21 -8.86 -6.30
CA VAL A 429 -17.16 -8.83 -5.27
C VAL A 429 -15.92 -8.21 -5.88
N VAL A 430 -15.35 -7.18 -5.24
CA VAL A 430 -14.22 -6.42 -5.80
C VAL A 430 -13.02 -7.32 -6.17
N PHE A 431 -12.76 -8.37 -5.38
CA PHE A 431 -11.61 -9.25 -5.57
C PHE A 431 -11.68 -10.06 -6.88
N ASP A 432 -12.87 -10.34 -7.41
CA ASP A 432 -13.03 -11.00 -8.71
C ASP A 432 -12.62 -10.09 -9.88
N TYR A 433 -12.61 -8.77 -9.67
CA TYR A 433 -12.21 -7.78 -10.67
C TYR A 433 -10.74 -7.36 -10.57
N ILE A 434 -10.01 -7.91 -9.59
CA ILE A 434 -8.58 -7.72 -9.37
C ILE A 434 -7.89 -9.06 -9.07
N ALA A 435 -8.42 -10.15 -9.64
CA ALA A 435 -7.95 -11.52 -9.39
C ALA A 435 -6.49 -11.71 -9.86
N THR A 436 -6.08 -10.95 -10.87
CA THR A 436 -4.69 -10.91 -11.33
C THR A 436 -4.03 -9.57 -11.00
N ARG A 437 -2.70 -9.60 -10.82
CA ARG A 437 -1.89 -8.39 -10.65
C ARG A 437 -2.07 -7.39 -11.79
N ALA A 438 -2.23 -7.87 -13.03
CA ALA A 438 -2.40 -7.00 -14.19
C ALA A 438 -3.71 -6.20 -14.12
N GLU A 439 -4.80 -6.85 -13.70
CA GLU A 439 -6.10 -6.18 -13.48
C GLU A 439 -6.01 -5.17 -12.34
N LEU A 440 -5.40 -5.55 -11.21
CA LEU A 440 -5.17 -4.65 -10.08
C LEU A 440 -4.40 -3.39 -10.50
N VAL A 441 -3.27 -3.56 -11.19
CA VAL A 441 -2.43 -2.45 -11.67
C VAL A 441 -3.21 -1.55 -12.62
N THR A 442 -3.89 -2.13 -13.62
CA THR A 442 -4.64 -1.37 -14.62
C THR A 442 -5.72 -0.49 -13.97
N ARG A 443 -6.47 -1.03 -13.01
CA ARG A 443 -7.53 -0.28 -12.33
C ARG A 443 -6.97 0.77 -11.38
N ALA A 444 -5.90 0.45 -10.66
CA ALA A 444 -5.22 1.41 -9.80
C ALA A 444 -4.65 2.58 -10.62
N GLU A 445 -4.04 2.33 -11.77
CA GLU A 445 -3.52 3.37 -12.66
C GLU A 445 -4.63 4.30 -13.16
N ARG A 446 -5.82 3.78 -13.50
CA ARG A 446 -6.98 4.60 -13.85
C ARG A 446 -7.43 5.47 -12.69
N LEU A 447 -7.47 4.93 -11.47
CA LEU A 447 -7.81 5.68 -10.28
C LEU A 447 -6.79 6.79 -10.01
N TRP A 448 -5.49 6.48 -10.08
CA TRP A 448 -4.42 7.46 -9.88
C TRP A 448 -4.46 8.57 -10.93
N THR A 449 -4.70 8.21 -12.18
CA THR A 449 -4.87 9.18 -13.27
C THR A 449 -6.06 10.09 -13.01
N ALA A 450 -7.22 9.51 -12.66
CA ALA A 450 -8.44 10.27 -12.38
C ALA A 450 -8.31 11.18 -11.15
N LEU A 451 -7.53 10.79 -10.14
CA LEU A 451 -7.21 11.65 -9.01
C LEU A 451 -6.24 12.78 -9.41
N SER A 452 -5.24 12.46 -10.24
CA SER A 452 -4.21 13.42 -10.66
C SER A 452 -4.74 14.49 -11.61
N ASP A 453 -5.67 14.15 -12.49
CA ASP A 453 -6.27 15.09 -13.46
C ASP A 453 -7.54 15.78 -12.92
N GLY A 454 -7.99 15.42 -11.71
CA GLY A 454 -9.14 16.01 -11.04
C GLY A 454 -10.50 15.47 -11.52
N THR A 455 -10.52 14.46 -12.39
CA THR A 455 -11.73 13.73 -12.80
C THR A 455 -12.47 13.17 -11.59
N VAL A 456 -11.71 12.54 -10.69
CA VAL A 456 -12.18 12.10 -9.38
C VAL A 456 -11.61 13.06 -8.35
N ARG A 457 -12.51 13.70 -7.59
CA ARG A 457 -12.10 14.61 -6.52
C ARG A 457 -11.83 13.83 -5.24
N LYS A 458 -10.76 14.21 -4.53
CA LYS A 458 -10.46 13.69 -3.19
C LYS A 458 -11.63 14.03 -2.25
N PRO A 459 -12.37 13.04 -1.70
CA PRO A 459 -13.43 13.31 -0.74
C PRO A 459 -12.85 13.77 0.60
N PRO A 460 -13.68 14.33 1.50
CA PRO A 460 -13.30 14.50 2.90
C PRO A 460 -12.81 13.16 3.50
N ILE A 461 -11.70 13.22 4.24
CA ILE A 461 -11.11 12.06 4.92
C ILE A 461 -11.06 12.36 6.42
N GLU A 462 -11.88 11.65 7.19
CA GLU A 462 -11.83 11.65 8.66
C GLU A 462 -10.72 10.68 9.12
N ARG A 463 -9.88 11.11 10.07
CA ARG A 463 -8.73 10.35 10.57
C ARG A 463 -8.91 10.02 12.04
N TYR A 464 -8.65 8.78 12.41
CA TYR A 464 -8.67 8.29 13.79
C TYR A 464 -7.37 7.56 14.10
N ALA A 465 -6.90 7.60 15.34
CA ALA A 465 -5.83 6.71 15.76
C ALA A 465 -6.28 5.24 15.61
N LEU A 466 -5.35 4.32 15.34
CA LEU A 466 -5.63 2.88 15.23
C LEU A 466 -6.41 2.36 16.44
N GLU A 467 -6.05 2.77 17.65
CA GLU A 467 -6.73 2.40 18.90
C GLU A 467 -8.17 2.91 19.00
N SER A 468 -8.52 3.94 18.22
CA SER A 468 -9.86 4.55 18.16
C SER A 468 -10.75 3.92 17.07
N ALA A 469 -10.43 2.71 16.61
CA ALA A 469 -11.24 1.98 15.63
C ALA A 469 -12.71 1.80 16.04
N GLU A 470 -12.98 1.67 17.34
CA GLU A 470 -14.33 1.64 17.92
C GLU A 470 -15.14 2.88 17.51
N LEU A 471 -14.60 4.08 17.73
CA LEU A 471 -15.26 5.34 17.39
C LEU A 471 -15.44 5.52 15.88
N ALA A 472 -14.45 5.12 15.08
CA ALA A 472 -14.54 5.17 13.62
C ALA A 472 -15.70 4.29 13.11
N HIS A 473 -15.84 3.10 13.68
CA HIS A 473 -16.93 2.17 13.38
C HIS A 473 -18.30 2.72 13.82
N GLU A 474 -18.41 3.25 15.04
CA GLU A 474 -19.65 3.85 15.55
C GLU A 474 -20.18 4.94 14.62
N ARG A 475 -19.31 5.88 14.24
CA ARG A 475 -19.70 7.01 13.37
C ARG A 475 -20.16 6.55 11.99
N LEU A 476 -19.44 5.59 11.41
CA LEU A 476 -19.77 5.03 10.10
C LEU A 476 -21.14 4.31 10.15
N GLU A 477 -21.36 3.51 11.17
CA GLU A 477 -22.57 2.71 11.37
C GLU A 477 -23.81 3.59 11.65
N GLN A 478 -23.63 4.68 12.40
CA GLN A 478 -24.66 5.69 12.67
C GLN A 478 -24.90 6.66 11.50
N ARG A 479 -24.20 6.48 10.37
CA ARG A 479 -24.34 7.32 9.17
C ARG A 479 -24.00 8.79 9.43
N LEU A 480 -23.13 9.08 10.40
CA LEU A 480 -22.71 10.44 10.75
C LEU A 480 -21.57 10.96 9.86
N THR A 481 -21.01 10.10 9.02
CA THR A 481 -19.84 10.39 8.19
C THR A 481 -20.23 10.92 6.81
N THR A 482 -19.30 11.66 6.22
CA THR A 482 -19.33 12.10 4.82
C THR A 482 -17.96 11.83 4.22
N GLY A 483 -17.91 11.17 3.05
CA GLY A 483 -16.64 10.74 2.46
C GLY A 483 -16.05 9.48 3.11
N ALA A 484 -14.73 9.47 3.30
CA ALA A 484 -13.96 8.28 3.69
C ALA A 484 -13.37 8.42 5.10
N LEU A 485 -13.11 7.26 5.73
CA LEU A 485 -12.49 7.16 7.05
C LEU A 485 -11.19 6.37 6.92
N VAL A 486 -10.17 6.80 7.66
CA VAL A 486 -8.92 6.05 7.82
C VAL A 486 -8.50 5.96 9.28
N LEU A 487 -7.81 4.88 9.62
CA LEU A 487 -7.06 4.75 10.86
C LEU A 487 -5.58 5.08 10.61
N THR A 488 -4.97 5.86 11.48
CA THR A 488 -3.54 6.19 11.45
C THR A 488 -2.78 5.32 12.42
N ALA A 489 -1.73 4.68 11.94
CA ALA A 489 -0.92 3.69 12.64
C ALA A 489 0.46 4.21 13.07
#